data_AF-A0A4Q4UMX1-F1
#
_entry.id   AF-A0A4Q4UMX1-F1
#
_cell.length_a   1.000
_cell.length_b   1.000
_cell.length_c   1.000
_cell.angle_alpha   90.00
_cell.angle_beta   90.00
_cell.angle_gamma   90.00
#
_symmetry.space_group_name_H-M   'P 1'
#
loop_
_entity.id
_entity.type
_entity.pdbx_description
1 polymer ?
#
loop_
_entity_poly.entity_id
_entity_poly.type
_entity_poly.pdbx_seq_one_letter_code
_entity_poly.pdbx_strand_id
1 'polypeptide(L)'
;MGPDFTIDGYKWLSGFNITDAQGLYTDGFYISGYRDIDNNNTKCDEREDTVLTYNQGVLLTGLRGLWDATGAPSYLSDGHELVQNVIRATGYDLSKDAPVEDVSALRPGRLPRWHGLGRAGVLEDPCDAAGVCNQDATTFKGIYFHHLTAFCAPLAAPGDVGAEEAFNATRRSHAEACASYRGWLAHNTRAALATRAGRGRFGQRWTAGLLAGNWGGRPWPTVADDGVPHDFAGDADYALWRGPYDLNLIHSDPDAEGEEEEDDAPLPAPGRPEAQQPLHRSADQQQAPAGGPEKKRGRGSTTAWPGGDPNLRGRGRTVETHSGGLALLRAYWKIGQRAP
;
A
#
# COMPACT_ATOMS: atom_id res chain seq x y z
N MET A 1 -7.90 22.89 23.26
CA MET A 1 -6.46 22.59 23.10
C MET A 1 -6.08 23.16 21.74
N GLY A 2 -5.17 24.13 21.69
CA GLY A 2 -4.73 24.72 20.41
C GLY A 2 -3.86 23.73 19.60
N PRO A 3 -3.61 24.00 18.31
CA PRO A 3 -2.78 23.14 17.45
C PRO A 3 -1.29 23.10 17.85
N ASP A 4 -0.86 23.95 18.78
CA ASP A 4 0.54 24.16 19.17
C ASP A 4 1.30 22.87 19.50
N PHE A 5 0.71 21.95 20.26
CA PHE A 5 1.35 20.66 20.57
C PHE A 5 1.59 19.78 19.33
N THR A 6 0.68 19.81 18.36
CA THR A 6 0.85 19.04 17.10
C THR A 6 1.90 19.71 16.20
N ILE A 7 1.94 21.04 16.19
CA ILE A 7 2.96 21.81 15.46
C ILE A 7 4.35 21.51 16.03
N ASP A 8 4.51 21.53 17.35
CA ASP A 8 5.79 21.26 18.01
C ASP A 8 6.24 19.81 17.82
N GLY A 9 5.31 18.85 17.88
CA GLY A 9 5.59 17.45 17.58
C GLY A 9 6.07 17.24 16.14
N TYR A 10 5.44 17.90 15.17
CA TYR A 10 5.88 17.83 13.77
C TYR A 10 7.24 18.50 13.56
N LYS A 11 7.47 19.67 14.14
CA LYS A 11 8.79 20.35 14.07
C LYS A 11 9.90 19.49 14.66
N TRP A 12 9.63 18.82 15.79
CA TRP A 12 10.56 17.88 16.39
C TRP A 12 10.86 16.74 15.42
N LEU A 13 9.83 16.10 14.86
CA LEU A 13 9.99 14.99 13.92
C LEU A 13 10.76 15.41 12.65
N SER A 14 10.42 16.55 12.05
CA SER A 14 11.08 17.07 10.84
C SER A 14 12.52 17.52 11.08
N GLY A 15 12.83 17.95 12.31
CA GLY A 15 14.19 18.32 12.71
C GLY A 15 15.03 17.13 13.21
N PHE A 16 14.40 15.98 13.40
CA PHE A 16 15.05 14.75 13.85
C PHE A 16 15.60 13.99 12.64
N ASN A 17 16.78 13.37 12.76
CA ASN A 17 17.43 12.64 11.68
C ASN A 17 16.76 11.27 11.43
N ILE A 18 15.48 11.28 11.08
CA ILE A 18 14.63 10.09 10.92
C ILE A 18 14.28 9.80 9.45
N THR A 19 14.81 10.58 8.50
CA THR A 19 14.60 10.35 7.07
C THR A 19 15.84 9.79 6.39
N ASP A 20 15.67 8.84 5.48
CA ASP A 20 16.75 8.29 4.66
C ASP A 20 17.21 9.30 3.59
N ALA A 21 18.21 8.92 2.79
CA ALA A 21 18.72 9.76 1.71
C ALA A 21 17.70 10.03 0.58
N GLN A 22 16.58 9.30 0.55
CA GLN A 22 15.48 9.48 -0.40
C GLN A 22 14.34 10.34 0.17
N GLY A 23 14.45 10.78 1.43
CA GLY A 23 13.44 11.56 2.12
C GLY A 23 12.26 10.70 2.62
N LEU A 24 12.50 9.41 2.89
CA LEU A 24 11.52 8.48 3.46
C LEU A 24 11.76 8.33 4.97
N TYR A 25 10.69 8.27 5.75
CA TYR A 25 10.76 8.08 7.19
C TYR A 25 11.18 6.64 7.53
N THR A 26 12.29 6.50 8.26
CA THR A 26 12.75 5.22 8.80
C THR A 26 11.96 4.86 10.05
N ASP A 27 12.12 3.63 10.56
CA ASP A 27 11.29 3.13 11.68
C ASP A 27 11.58 3.85 13.00
N GLY A 28 12.82 4.27 13.22
CA GLY A 28 13.16 5.13 14.34
C GLY A 28 14.52 4.82 14.92
N PHE A 29 14.56 4.68 16.25
CA PHE A 29 15.79 4.49 17.02
C PHE A 29 15.57 3.51 18.16
N TYR A 30 16.46 2.54 18.29
CA TYR A 30 16.59 1.67 19.45
C TYR A 30 17.50 2.30 20.51
N ILE A 31 17.43 1.73 21.72
CA ILE A 31 18.36 2.05 22.79
C ILE A 31 19.54 1.08 22.67
N SER A 32 20.74 1.60 22.43
CA SER A 32 21.92 0.75 22.30
C SER A 32 22.19 -0.03 23.58
N GLY A 33 22.36 -1.34 23.42
CA GLY A 33 22.54 -2.31 24.51
C GLY A 33 21.32 -2.51 25.41
N TYR A 34 20.10 -2.23 24.92
CA TYR A 34 18.84 -2.51 25.62
C TYR A 34 18.70 -3.95 26.16
N ARG A 35 19.32 -4.92 25.49
CA ARG A 35 19.29 -6.34 25.89
C ARG A 35 20.35 -6.71 26.93
N ASP A 36 21.30 -5.84 27.19
CA ASP A 36 22.32 -6.03 28.22
C ASP A 36 21.74 -5.54 29.55
N ILE A 37 21.52 -6.47 30.47
CA ILE A 37 20.93 -6.19 31.80
C ILE A 37 21.83 -5.27 32.65
N ASP A 38 23.13 -5.22 32.34
CA ASP A 38 24.10 -4.37 33.03
C ASP A 38 24.22 -2.98 32.37
N ASN A 39 23.56 -2.75 31.24
CA ASN A 39 23.53 -1.46 30.55
C ASN A 39 22.41 -0.57 31.11
N ASN A 40 22.75 0.67 31.47
CA ASN A 40 21.83 1.66 32.03
C ASN A 40 21.39 2.74 31.01
N ASN A 41 21.69 2.54 29.72
CA ASN A 41 21.30 3.46 28.67
C ASN A 41 19.77 3.53 28.55
N THR A 42 19.26 4.75 28.38
CA THR A 42 17.84 5.04 28.16
C THR A 42 17.61 5.92 26.93
N LYS A 43 18.67 6.22 26.18
CA LYS A 43 18.62 7.08 24.99
C LYS A 43 18.34 6.24 23.76
N CYS A 44 17.37 6.66 22.95
CA CYS A 44 17.17 6.11 21.61
C CYS A 44 18.28 6.64 20.69
N ASP A 45 19.42 5.95 20.65
CA ASP A 45 20.67 6.40 20.03
C ASP A 45 21.17 5.48 18.91
N GLU A 46 20.49 4.37 18.67
CA GLU A 46 20.80 3.44 17.59
C GLU A 46 19.74 3.53 16.51
N ARG A 47 20.08 4.13 15.37
CA ARG A 47 19.14 4.35 14.27
C ARG A 47 18.74 3.05 13.60
N GLU A 48 17.44 2.88 13.38
CA GLU A 48 16.87 1.84 12.52
C GLU A 48 16.48 2.46 11.19
N ASP A 49 17.15 2.03 10.12
CA ASP A 49 17.01 2.60 8.77
C ASP A 49 15.95 1.88 7.93
N THR A 50 15.28 0.86 8.46
CA THR A 50 14.17 0.20 7.78
C THR A 50 13.08 1.21 7.42
N VAL A 51 12.69 1.20 6.14
CA VAL A 51 11.61 2.03 5.61
C VAL A 51 10.39 1.15 5.37
N LEU A 52 9.28 1.51 5.98
CA LEU A 52 8.00 0.81 5.87
C LEU A 52 6.93 1.72 5.26
N THR A 53 6.02 1.15 4.49
CA THR A 53 5.00 1.92 3.77
C THR A 53 4.05 2.65 4.73
N TYR A 54 3.76 2.07 5.90
CA TYR A 54 2.86 2.69 6.89
C TYR A 54 3.45 3.95 7.52
N ASN A 55 4.77 3.97 7.81
CA ASN A 55 5.49 5.14 8.34
C ASN A 55 5.28 6.36 7.44
N GLN A 56 5.23 6.15 6.12
CA GLN A 56 5.00 7.24 5.18
C GLN A 56 3.52 7.65 5.17
N GLY A 57 2.63 6.66 5.24
CA GLY A 57 1.19 6.86 5.21
C GLY A 57 0.67 7.73 6.35
N VAL A 58 0.96 7.36 7.59
CA VAL A 58 0.39 8.02 8.78
C VAL A 58 0.72 9.51 8.83
N LEU A 59 1.89 9.90 8.31
CA LEU A 59 2.32 11.29 8.21
C LEU A 59 1.43 12.13 7.28
N LEU A 60 0.92 11.56 6.20
CA LEU A 60 0.08 12.28 5.23
C LEU A 60 -1.18 12.86 5.88
N THR A 61 -1.86 12.11 6.75
CA THR A 61 -3.03 12.66 7.45
C THR A 61 -2.66 13.60 8.59
N GLY A 62 -1.49 13.43 9.22
CA GLY A 62 -0.97 14.39 10.20
C GLY A 62 -0.72 15.75 9.56
N LEU A 63 -0.04 15.76 8.42
CA LEU A 63 0.21 16.94 7.59
C LEU A 63 -1.09 17.57 7.09
N ARG A 64 -2.04 16.76 6.64
CA ARG A 64 -3.37 17.25 6.27
C ARG A 64 -4.07 17.94 7.44
N GLY A 65 -4.06 17.33 8.62
CA GLY A 65 -4.66 17.91 9.82
C GLY A 65 -3.99 19.21 10.27
N LEU A 66 -2.66 19.31 10.14
CA LEU A 66 -1.92 20.55 10.40
C LEU A 66 -2.31 21.66 9.42
N TRP A 67 -2.49 21.34 8.14
CA TRP A 67 -3.04 22.29 7.17
C TRP A 67 -4.48 22.69 7.54
N ASP A 68 -5.36 21.73 7.85
CA ASP A 68 -6.76 22.02 8.23
C ASP A 68 -6.82 22.96 9.47
N ALA A 69 -5.88 22.80 10.41
CA ALA A 69 -5.85 23.58 11.66
C ALA A 69 -5.21 24.97 11.53
N THR A 70 -4.29 25.16 10.60
CA THR A 70 -3.46 26.38 10.51
C THR A 70 -3.63 27.16 9.22
N GLY A 71 -4.17 26.53 8.17
CA GLY A 71 -4.20 27.06 6.81
C GLY A 71 -2.83 27.15 6.12
N ALA A 72 -1.74 26.71 6.77
CA ALA A 72 -0.38 26.88 6.25
C ALA A 72 -0.09 25.92 5.07
N PRO A 73 0.11 26.42 3.83
CA PRO A 73 0.30 25.56 2.65
C PRO A 73 1.54 24.67 2.70
N SER A 74 2.54 25.01 3.53
CA SER A 74 3.76 24.22 3.68
C SER A 74 3.48 22.77 4.08
N TYR A 75 2.49 22.51 4.93
CA TYR A 75 2.15 21.14 5.33
C TYR A 75 1.61 20.30 4.16
N LEU A 76 0.93 20.93 3.19
CA LEU A 76 0.53 20.23 1.96
C LEU A 76 1.75 19.98 1.07
N SER A 77 2.65 20.95 0.94
CA SER A 77 3.91 20.80 0.19
C SER A 77 4.74 19.62 0.72
N ASP A 78 4.96 19.56 2.03
CA ASP A 78 5.69 18.47 2.68
C ASP A 78 5.01 17.11 2.43
N GLY A 79 3.67 17.08 2.46
CA GLY A 79 2.90 15.87 2.16
C GLY A 79 3.03 15.44 0.71
N HIS A 80 3.02 16.37 -0.24
CA HIS A 80 3.23 16.07 -1.65
C HIS A 80 4.66 15.59 -1.93
N GLU A 81 5.66 16.19 -1.30
CA GLU A 81 7.06 15.74 -1.38
C GLU A 81 7.19 14.29 -0.88
N LEU A 82 6.60 13.97 0.28
CA LEU A 82 6.60 12.60 0.80
C LEU A 82 5.93 11.61 -0.16
N VAL A 83 4.79 11.96 -0.77
CA VAL A 83 4.15 11.09 -1.77
C VAL A 83 5.06 10.88 -2.98
N GLN A 84 5.70 11.94 -3.48
CA GLN A 84 6.62 11.84 -4.62
C GLN A 84 7.86 11.00 -4.28
N ASN A 85 8.37 11.10 -3.05
CA ASN A 85 9.46 10.26 -2.55
C ASN A 85 9.05 8.78 -2.55
N VAL A 86 7.87 8.45 -2.03
CA VAL A 86 7.33 7.07 -2.05
C VAL A 86 7.19 6.56 -3.47
N ILE A 87 6.60 7.34 -4.38
CA ILE A 87 6.40 6.93 -5.77
C ILE A 87 7.74 6.64 -6.45
N ARG A 88 8.73 7.53 -6.27
CA ARG A 88 10.09 7.34 -6.76
C ARG A 88 10.77 6.10 -6.15
N ALA A 89 10.54 5.84 -4.87
CA ALA A 89 11.07 4.67 -4.14
C ALA A 89 10.39 3.34 -4.53
N THR A 90 9.31 3.38 -5.32
CA THR A 90 8.78 2.19 -6.01
C THR A 90 9.49 1.90 -7.34
N GLY A 91 10.33 2.83 -7.82
CA GLY A 91 10.90 2.78 -9.17
C GLY A 91 9.94 3.28 -10.24
N TYR A 92 9.06 4.24 -9.93
CA TYR A 92 8.15 4.89 -10.88
C TYR A 92 8.61 6.32 -11.17
N ASP A 93 8.58 6.71 -12.45
CA ASP A 93 8.92 8.05 -12.91
C ASP A 93 7.63 8.82 -13.23
N LEU A 94 7.26 9.77 -12.36
CA LEU A 94 6.06 10.60 -12.55
C LEU A 94 6.11 11.46 -13.81
N SER A 95 7.30 11.88 -14.25
CA SER A 95 7.43 12.73 -15.43
C SER A 95 7.14 11.97 -16.73
N LYS A 96 7.47 10.68 -16.74
CA LYS A 96 7.19 9.77 -17.86
C LYS A 96 5.88 9.01 -17.71
N ASP A 97 5.25 9.12 -16.53
CA ASP A 97 4.12 8.34 -16.07
C ASP A 97 4.31 6.83 -16.35
N ALA A 98 5.47 6.29 -15.96
CA ALA A 98 5.84 4.90 -16.21
C ALA A 98 6.86 4.37 -15.19
N PRO A 99 6.95 3.04 -14.99
CA PRO A 99 8.07 2.42 -14.30
C PRO A 99 9.42 2.78 -14.97
N VAL A 100 10.46 2.94 -14.15
CA VAL A 100 11.83 3.20 -14.62
C VAL A 100 12.40 1.97 -15.34
N GLU A 101 12.08 0.78 -14.86
CA GLU A 101 12.54 -0.49 -15.42
C GLU A 101 11.45 -1.14 -16.29
N ASP A 102 11.83 -1.57 -17.49
CA ASP A 102 10.97 -2.37 -18.36
C ASP A 102 11.01 -3.84 -17.94
N VAL A 103 9.97 -4.25 -17.20
CA VAL A 103 9.83 -5.63 -16.72
C VAL A 103 9.71 -6.66 -17.85
N SER A 104 9.33 -6.25 -19.06
CA SER A 104 9.22 -7.17 -20.21
C SER A 104 10.58 -7.57 -20.76
N ALA A 105 11.61 -6.74 -20.54
CA ALA A 105 12.98 -7.00 -20.93
C ALA A 105 13.76 -7.84 -19.89
N LEU A 106 13.16 -8.14 -18.74
CA LEU A 106 13.81 -8.95 -17.70
C LEU A 106 13.95 -10.41 -18.14
N ARG A 107 15.10 -11.01 -17.79
CA ARG A 107 15.29 -12.44 -17.96
C ARG A 107 14.33 -13.21 -17.04
N PRO A 108 13.83 -14.39 -17.45
CA PRO A 108 12.97 -15.19 -16.60
C PRO A 108 13.58 -15.50 -15.23
N GLY A 109 12.79 -15.30 -14.18
CA GLY A 109 13.16 -15.52 -12.78
C GLY A 109 14.08 -14.45 -12.18
N ARG A 110 14.24 -13.29 -12.84
CA ARG A 110 14.90 -12.11 -12.25
C ARG A 110 13.86 -11.16 -11.68
N LEU A 111 14.13 -10.69 -10.47
CA LEU A 111 13.41 -9.56 -9.91
C LEU A 111 13.87 -8.24 -10.53
N PRO A 112 12.93 -7.27 -10.68
CA PRO A 112 13.28 -5.88 -10.90
C PRO A 112 14.11 -5.34 -9.74
N ARG A 113 14.87 -4.28 -10.00
CA ARG A 113 15.73 -3.63 -8.99
C ARG A 113 14.89 -3.08 -7.83
N TRP A 114 15.37 -3.27 -6.59
CA TRP A 114 14.81 -2.63 -5.40
C TRP A 114 15.11 -1.13 -5.35
N HIS A 115 14.10 -0.33 -5.01
CA HIS A 115 14.18 1.14 -4.94
C HIS A 115 13.89 1.72 -3.54
N GLY A 116 13.75 0.89 -2.51
CA GLY A 116 13.55 1.32 -1.12
C GLY A 116 12.14 1.08 -0.58
N LEU A 117 11.10 1.26 -1.39
CA LEU A 117 9.70 0.95 -1.06
C LEU A 117 8.98 0.29 -2.24
N GLY A 118 9.68 -0.61 -2.92
CA GLY A 118 9.14 -1.28 -4.09
C GLY A 118 10.13 -1.47 -5.22
N ARG A 119 9.57 -1.97 -6.31
CA ARG A 119 10.28 -2.25 -7.55
C ARG A 119 9.32 -2.19 -8.73
N ALA A 120 9.83 -1.91 -9.92
CA ALA A 120 9.02 -1.81 -11.16
C ALA A 120 7.77 -0.92 -11.04
N GLY A 121 7.84 0.13 -10.22
CA GLY A 121 6.76 1.07 -9.96
C GLY A 121 5.64 0.54 -9.05
N VAL A 122 5.80 -0.64 -8.48
CA VAL A 122 4.83 -1.25 -7.55
C VAL A 122 5.30 -1.05 -6.11
N LEU A 123 4.40 -0.57 -5.27
CA LEU A 123 4.63 -0.37 -3.85
C LEU A 123 4.81 -1.73 -3.15
N GLU A 124 5.89 -1.86 -2.39
CA GLU A 124 6.18 -3.05 -1.58
C GLU A 124 6.76 -2.66 -0.24
N ASP A 125 6.51 -3.49 0.78
CA ASP A 125 7.34 -3.53 1.97
C ASP A 125 8.52 -4.51 1.76
N PRO A 126 9.66 -4.33 2.45
CA PRO A 126 10.86 -5.15 2.25
C PRO A 126 10.63 -6.67 2.32
N CYS A 127 9.62 -7.13 3.07
CA CYS A 127 9.27 -8.54 3.20
C CYS A 127 8.43 -9.15 2.07
N ASP A 128 7.89 -8.33 1.16
CA ASP A 128 6.85 -8.75 0.22
C ASP A 128 7.40 -9.82 -0.74
N ALA A 129 8.50 -9.54 -1.44
CA ALA A 129 9.01 -10.44 -2.48
C ALA A 129 9.38 -11.83 -1.93
N ALA A 130 10.10 -11.86 -0.80
CA ALA A 130 10.43 -13.10 -0.08
C ALA A 130 9.21 -13.79 0.54
N GLY A 131 8.08 -13.08 0.67
CA GLY A 131 6.85 -13.59 1.26
C GLY A 131 7.01 -13.91 2.74
N VAL A 132 7.77 -13.08 3.47
CA VAL A 132 8.05 -13.29 4.90
C VAL A 132 7.26 -12.36 5.83
N CYS A 133 6.47 -11.42 5.29
CA CYS A 133 5.71 -10.46 6.09
C CYS A 133 4.91 -11.09 7.24
N ASN A 134 5.03 -10.49 8.43
CA ASN A 134 4.16 -10.80 9.56
C ASN A 134 2.75 -10.22 9.34
N GLN A 135 1.84 -10.45 10.28
CA GLN A 135 0.44 -9.99 10.15
C GLN A 135 0.35 -8.47 10.06
N ASP A 136 1.16 -7.74 10.83
CA ASP A 136 1.21 -6.27 10.77
C ASP A 136 1.67 -5.79 9.40
N ALA A 137 2.80 -6.30 8.91
CA ALA A 137 3.39 -5.88 7.64
C ALA A 137 2.47 -6.15 6.45
N THR A 138 1.60 -7.17 6.51
CA THR A 138 0.60 -7.36 5.46
C THR A 138 -0.43 -6.23 5.36
N THR A 139 -0.62 -5.41 6.41
CA THR A 139 -1.56 -4.29 6.39
C THR A 139 -0.94 -2.95 5.97
N PHE A 140 0.39 -2.82 6.00
CA PHE A 140 1.08 -1.52 5.87
C PHE A 140 0.79 -0.79 4.57
N LYS A 141 0.85 -1.48 3.42
CA LYS A 141 0.43 -0.90 2.12
C LYS A 141 -1.00 -0.36 2.17
N GLY A 142 -1.91 -1.08 2.84
CA GLY A 142 -3.30 -0.65 3.02
C GLY A 142 -3.42 0.63 3.84
N ILE A 143 -2.68 0.72 4.95
CA ILE A 143 -2.57 1.94 5.76
C ILE A 143 -2.11 3.10 4.87
N TYR A 144 -1.04 2.93 4.10
CA TYR A 144 -0.55 3.96 3.20
C TYR A 144 -1.65 4.49 2.27
N PHE A 145 -2.37 3.62 1.56
CA PHE A 145 -3.41 4.06 0.62
C PHE A 145 -4.63 4.70 1.31
N HIS A 146 -4.97 4.29 2.54
CA HIS A 146 -5.99 4.97 3.33
C HIS A 146 -5.60 6.42 3.61
N HIS A 147 -4.36 6.65 4.06
CA HIS A 147 -3.88 7.98 4.35
C HIS A 147 -3.66 8.83 3.10
N LEU A 148 -3.14 8.25 2.01
CA LEU A 148 -3.05 8.94 0.72
C LEU A 148 -4.42 9.40 0.22
N THR A 149 -5.44 8.53 0.32
CA THR A 149 -6.81 8.87 -0.05
C THR A 149 -7.37 10.03 0.79
N ALA A 150 -7.07 10.03 2.09
CA ALA A 150 -7.52 11.08 3.00
C ALA A 150 -6.78 12.40 2.76
N PHE A 151 -5.45 12.35 2.56
CA PHE A 151 -4.64 13.51 2.22
C PHE A 151 -5.12 14.18 0.93
N CYS A 152 -5.40 13.40 -0.12
CA CYS A 152 -5.92 13.89 -1.41
C CYS A 152 -7.44 14.13 -1.43
N ALA A 153 -8.12 14.17 -0.29
CA ALA A 153 -9.52 14.60 -0.23
C ALA A 153 -9.61 16.10 -0.58
N PRO A 154 -10.72 16.58 -1.18
CA PRO A 154 -10.90 18.00 -1.46
C PRO A 154 -10.66 18.86 -0.22
N LEU A 155 -9.97 19.99 -0.40
CA LEU A 155 -9.77 20.97 0.66
C LEU A 155 -11.10 21.66 0.99
N ALA A 156 -11.43 21.79 2.27
CA ALA A 156 -12.57 22.59 2.74
C ALA A 156 -12.11 24.04 2.93
N ALA A 157 -12.95 25.01 2.55
CA ALA A 157 -12.63 26.42 2.77
C ALA A 157 -12.53 26.70 4.28
N PRO A 158 -11.48 27.40 4.75
CA PRO A 158 -11.49 27.96 6.10
C PRO A 158 -12.70 28.89 6.25
N GLY A 159 -13.31 28.92 7.43
CA GLY A 159 -14.47 29.74 7.72
C GLY A 159 -14.15 31.23 7.87
N ASP A 160 -13.50 31.85 6.88
CA ASP A 160 -13.34 33.30 6.76
C ASP A 160 -13.02 33.73 5.33
N VAL A 161 -13.82 34.66 4.78
CA VAL A 161 -13.92 34.98 3.34
C VAL A 161 -12.72 35.80 2.82
N GLY A 162 -11.85 36.29 3.71
CA GLY A 162 -10.70 37.13 3.36
C GLY A 162 -9.53 36.41 2.67
N ALA A 163 -9.51 35.08 2.67
CA ALA A 163 -8.42 34.26 2.11
C ALA A 163 -8.83 33.47 0.85
N GLU A 164 -9.95 33.83 0.21
CA GLU A 164 -10.57 33.00 -0.83
C GLU A 164 -9.67 32.74 -2.05
N GLU A 165 -8.93 33.75 -2.55
CA GLU A 165 -8.05 33.58 -3.71
C GLU A 165 -6.84 32.68 -3.38
N ALA A 166 -6.17 32.94 -2.26
CA ALA A 166 -5.03 32.13 -1.80
C ALA A 166 -5.45 30.69 -1.48
N PHE A 167 -6.62 30.51 -0.87
CA PHE A 167 -7.23 29.21 -0.67
C PHE A 167 -7.53 28.51 -2.00
N ASN A 168 -8.12 29.22 -2.96
CA ASN A 168 -8.43 28.67 -4.28
C ASN A 168 -7.18 28.27 -5.06
N ALA A 169 -6.09 29.02 -4.96
CA ALA A 169 -4.80 28.64 -5.52
C ALA A 169 -4.25 27.37 -4.85
N THR A 170 -4.26 27.32 -3.52
CA THR A 170 -3.81 26.15 -2.74
C THR A 170 -4.64 24.90 -3.07
N ARG A 171 -5.96 25.04 -3.13
CA ARG A 171 -6.90 23.97 -3.49
C ARG A 171 -6.66 23.43 -4.89
N ARG A 172 -6.43 24.31 -5.88
CA ARG A 172 -6.12 23.89 -7.26
C ARG A 172 -4.79 23.16 -7.32
N SER A 173 -3.73 23.74 -6.76
CA SER A 173 -2.40 23.13 -6.72
C SER A 173 -2.41 21.74 -6.06
N HIS A 174 -3.07 21.61 -4.91
CA HIS A 174 -3.23 20.33 -4.21
C HIS A 174 -3.98 19.29 -5.08
N ALA A 175 -5.08 19.70 -5.71
CA ALA A 175 -5.86 18.82 -6.57
C ALA A 175 -5.08 18.37 -7.82
N GLU A 176 -4.35 19.28 -8.47
CA GLU A 176 -3.50 19.01 -9.63
C GLU A 176 -2.36 18.04 -9.26
N ALA A 177 -1.67 18.28 -8.15
CA ALA A 177 -0.63 17.39 -7.66
C ALA A 177 -1.18 15.99 -7.33
N CYS A 178 -2.30 15.88 -6.63
CA CYS A 178 -2.93 14.58 -6.38
C CYS A 178 -3.38 13.87 -7.66
N ALA A 179 -3.90 14.61 -8.65
CA ALA A 179 -4.28 14.04 -9.94
C ALA A 179 -3.07 13.50 -10.72
N SER A 180 -1.88 14.10 -10.56
CA SER A 180 -0.65 13.64 -11.21
C SER A 180 -0.23 12.21 -10.78
N TYR A 181 -0.69 11.74 -9.62
CA TYR A 181 -0.36 10.39 -9.12
C TYR A 181 -1.23 9.27 -9.74
N ARG A 182 -2.18 9.63 -10.62
CA ARG A 182 -3.16 8.70 -11.19
C ARG A 182 -2.53 7.53 -11.93
N GLY A 183 -1.49 7.74 -12.73
CA GLY A 183 -0.89 6.66 -13.50
C GLY A 183 -0.16 5.65 -12.61
N TRP A 184 0.54 6.11 -11.57
CA TRP A 184 1.14 5.24 -10.56
C TRP A 184 0.09 4.42 -9.80
N LEU A 185 -1.04 5.04 -9.41
CA LEU A 185 -2.17 4.33 -8.79
C LEU A 185 -2.79 3.28 -9.73
N ALA A 186 -2.93 3.60 -11.02
CA ALA A 186 -3.42 2.67 -12.04
C ALA A 186 -2.47 1.48 -12.22
N HIS A 187 -1.16 1.74 -12.21
CA HIS A 187 -0.13 0.72 -12.34
C HIS A 187 -0.13 -0.25 -11.15
N ASN A 188 -0.15 0.28 -9.94
CA ASN A 188 -0.30 -0.53 -8.73
C ASN A 188 -1.60 -1.32 -8.74
N THR A 189 -2.71 -0.70 -9.17
CA THR A 189 -4.02 -1.37 -9.28
C THR A 189 -3.94 -2.57 -10.22
N ARG A 190 -3.27 -2.43 -11.36
CA ARG A 190 -3.04 -3.53 -12.32
C ARG A 190 -2.24 -4.68 -11.68
N ALA A 191 -1.16 -4.34 -10.99
CA ALA A 191 -0.31 -5.32 -10.30
C ALA A 191 -1.09 -6.09 -9.22
N ALA A 192 -1.81 -5.36 -8.35
CA ALA A 192 -2.61 -5.95 -7.28
C ALA A 192 -3.75 -6.84 -7.83
N LEU A 193 -4.49 -6.37 -8.84
CA LEU A 193 -5.56 -7.14 -9.48
C LEU A 193 -5.06 -8.44 -10.13
N ALA A 194 -3.85 -8.45 -10.67
CA ALA A 194 -3.25 -9.65 -11.23
C ALA A 194 -2.93 -10.72 -10.15
N THR A 195 -2.88 -10.35 -8.87
CA THR A 195 -2.75 -11.29 -7.74
C THR A 195 -4.08 -11.76 -7.18
N ARG A 196 -5.21 -11.28 -7.71
CA ARG A 196 -6.54 -11.59 -7.21
C ARG A 196 -6.99 -12.98 -7.66
N ALA A 197 -7.39 -13.82 -6.70
CA ALA A 197 -7.98 -15.13 -7.00
C ALA A 197 -9.45 -15.02 -7.47
N GLY A 198 -10.02 -16.14 -7.96
CA GLY A 198 -11.38 -16.22 -8.53
C GLY A 198 -12.48 -15.59 -7.66
N ARG A 199 -12.45 -15.81 -6.34
CA ARG A 199 -13.42 -15.23 -5.36
C ARG A 199 -13.10 -13.78 -4.93
N GLY A 200 -12.39 -13.01 -5.76
CA GLY A 200 -12.03 -11.62 -5.46
C GLY A 200 -10.95 -11.41 -4.39
N ARG A 201 -10.30 -12.47 -3.88
CA ARG A 201 -9.30 -12.41 -2.80
C ARG A 201 -7.96 -11.86 -3.29
N PHE A 202 -7.55 -10.68 -2.82
CA PHE A 202 -6.25 -10.06 -3.14
C PHE A 202 -5.07 -10.75 -2.46
N GLY A 203 -3.97 -10.87 -3.21
CA GLY A 203 -2.65 -11.24 -2.67
C GLY A 203 -1.88 -10.03 -2.14
N GLN A 204 -0.76 -10.30 -1.48
CA GLN A 204 0.13 -9.30 -0.90
C GLN A 204 1.34 -8.96 -1.78
N ARG A 205 1.83 -9.94 -2.55
CA ARG A 205 3.00 -9.81 -3.43
C ARG A 205 2.59 -9.26 -4.80
N TRP A 206 2.23 -7.97 -4.87
CA TRP A 206 1.63 -7.37 -6.07
C TRP A 206 2.52 -7.41 -7.31
N THR A 207 3.84 -7.22 -7.16
CA THR A 207 4.79 -7.30 -8.29
C THR A 207 4.81 -8.66 -8.94
N ALA A 208 4.54 -9.75 -8.19
CA ALA A 208 4.40 -11.07 -8.79
C ALA A 208 3.30 -11.11 -9.86
N GLY A 209 2.23 -10.30 -9.70
CA GLY A 209 1.19 -10.14 -10.69
C GLY A 209 1.67 -9.55 -12.03
N LEU A 210 2.75 -8.76 -12.03
CA LEU A 210 3.38 -8.27 -13.26
C LEU A 210 4.35 -9.30 -13.87
N LEU A 211 4.97 -10.13 -13.04
CA LEU A 211 6.03 -11.05 -13.46
C LEU A 211 5.53 -12.46 -13.84
N ALA A 212 4.32 -12.84 -13.42
CA ALA A 212 3.80 -14.21 -13.54
C ALA A 212 3.95 -14.81 -14.94
N GLY A 213 3.67 -14.02 -16.00
CA GLY A 213 3.77 -14.49 -17.38
C GLY A 213 5.19 -14.81 -17.85
N ASN A 214 6.21 -14.18 -17.26
CA ASN A 214 7.61 -14.27 -17.68
C ASN A 214 8.53 -14.90 -16.61
N TRP A 215 8.01 -15.34 -15.46
CA TRP A 215 8.82 -15.82 -14.33
C TRP A 215 9.64 -17.10 -14.64
N GLY A 216 9.25 -17.86 -15.66
CA GLY A 216 10.05 -19.00 -16.16
C GLY A 216 10.10 -20.21 -15.23
N GLY A 217 9.13 -20.34 -14.31
CA GLY A 217 8.95 -21.55 -13.50
C GLY A 217 9.93 -21.74 -12.34
N ARG A 218 10.80 -20.76 -12.06
CA ARG A 218 11.73 -20.81 -10.94
C ARG A 218 11.00 -20.63 -9.61
N PRO A 219 11.56 -21.13 -8.48
CA PRO A 219 11.06 -20.77 -7.16
C PRO A 219 11.00 -19.25 -7.01
N TRP A 220 9.98 -18.76 -6.30
CA TRP A 220 9.92 -17.35 -5.92
C TRP A 220 11.06 -17.01 -4.95
N PRO A 221 11.47 -15.72 -4.89
CA PRO A 221 12.60 -15.29 -4.08
C PRO A 221 12.41 -15.58 -2.60
N THR A 222 13.53 -15.62 -1.90
CA THR A 222 13.68 -15.72 -0.46
C THR A 222 14.43 -14.49 0.06
N VAL A 223 14.58 -14.35 1.38
CA VAL A 223 15.41 -13.29 1.99
C VAL A 223 16.85 -13.28 1.45
N ALA A 224 17.36 -14.42 0.98
CA ALA A 224 18.71 -14.50 0.44
C ALA A 224 18.88 -13.86 -0.95
N ASP A 225 17.80 -13.68 -1.71
CA ASP A 225 17.84 -13.30 -3.13
C ASP A 225 16.68 -12.38 -3.57
N ASP A 226 15.95 -11.78 -2.63
CA ASP A 226 14.89 -10.80 -2.90
C ASP A 226 15.40 -9.41 -3.32
N GLY A 227 16.71 -9.18 -3.25
CA GLY A 227 17.36 -7.94 -3.66
C GLY A 227 17.15 -6.77 -2.69
N VAL A 228 16.63 -7.05 -1.49
CA VAL A 228 16.47 -6.08 -0.42
C VAL A 228 17.73 -6.08 0.46
N PRO A 229 18.29 -4.92 0.86
CA PRO A 229 19.34 -4.87 1.86
C PRO A 229 18.82 -5.40 3.21
N HIS A 230 19.42 -6.49 3.69
CA HIS A 230 19.13 -7.10 5.01
C HIS A 230 20.31 -6.92 5.97
N ASP A 231 21.16 -5.92 5.75
CA ASP A 231 22.32 -5.59 6.59
C ASP A 231 21.95 -5.15 8.03
N PHE A 232 20.67 -4.90 8.29
CA PHE A 232 20.06 -4.74 9.62
C PHE A 232 19.97 -6.07 10.43
N ALA A 233 20.49 -7.16 9.86
CA ALA A 233 20.54 -8.52 10.44
C ALA A 233 21.41 -8.68 11.70
N GLY A 234 21.97 -7.61 12.25
CA GLY A 234 22.62 -7.59 13.55
C GLY A 234 21.60 -7.59 14.68
N ASP A 235 21.20 -8.78 15.11
CA ASP A 235 20.63 -9.10 16.42
C ASP A 235 19.12 -8.94 16.72
N ALA A 236 18.28 -8.09 16.10
CA ALA A 236 16.92 -7.90 16.66
C ALA A 236 15.70 -8.11 15.76
N ASP A 237 15.73 -7.72 14.49
CA ASP A 237 14.47 -7.42 13.80
C ASP A 237 14.02 -8.45 12.75
N TYR A 238 14.72 -9.58 12.65
CA TYR A 238 14.18 -10.79 12.00
C TYR A 238 12.83 -11.23 12.57
N ALA A 239 12.45 -10.78 13.77
CA ALA A 239 11.14 -11.02 14.38
C ALA A 239 10.00 -10.18 13.75
N LEU A 240 10.27 -8.97 13.26
CA LEU A 240 9.31 -8.20 12.46
C LEU A 240 9.04 -8.93 11.13
N TRP A 241 10.10 -9.49 10.54
CA TRP A 241 10.05 -10.26 9.30
C TRP A 241 9.68 -11.74 9.50
N ARG A 242 9.56 -12.23 10.74
CA ARG A 242 9.04 -13.55 11.10
C ARG A 242 8.19 -13.38 12.34
N GLY A 243 6.95 -12.93 12.15
CA GLY A 243 5.97 -12.89 13.24
C GLY A 243 5.74 -14.29 13.84
N PRO A 244 5.13 -14.38 15.03
CA PRO A 244 5.09 -15.57 15.90
C PRO A 244 4.19 -16.72 15.40
N TYR A 245 3.97 -16.81 14.09
CA TYR A 245 3.05 -17.78 13.50
C TYR A 245 3.81 -18.92 12.82
N ASP A 246 3.37 -20.12 13.18
CA ASP A 246 3.83 -21.38 12.66
C ASP A 246 3.77 -21.38 11.11
N LEU A 247 4.94 -21.56 10.48
CA LEU A 247 5.06 -21.79 9.04
C LEU A 247 4.25 -23.03 8.59
N ASN A 248 3.77 -23.85 9.51
CA ASN A 248 2.91 -25.01 9.27
C ASN A 248 1.39 -24.70 9.28
N LEU A 249 0.94 -23.48 9.58
CA LEU A 249 -0.46 -23.05 9.35
C LEU A 249 -0.75 -22.72 7.87
N ILE A 250 0.19 -23.07 6.98
CA ILE A 250 -0.03 -23.20 5.54
C ILE A 250 -0.88 -24.46 5.31
N HIS A 251 -2.17 -24.41 5.65
CA HIS A 251 -3.12 -25.25 4.94
C HIS A 251 -3.11 -24.76 3.49
N SER A 252 -2.94 -25.65 2.52
CA SER A 252 -3.33 -25.40 1.13
C SER A 252 -4.77 -24.87 1.14
N ASP A 253 -5.05 -23.80 0.40
CA ASP A 253 -6.42 -23.36 0.17
C ASP A 253 -7.19 -24.57 -0.41
N PRO A 254 -8.16 -25.18 0.31
CA PRO A 254 -8.87 -26.34 -0.20
C PRO A 254 -9.65 -26.01 -1.47
N ASP A 255 -9.90 -24.72 -1.72
CA ASP A 255 -10.55 -24.18 -2.92
C ASP A 255 -9.57 -23.93 -4.09
N ALA A 256 -8.27 -24.22 -3.95
CA ALA A 256 -7.30 -24.03 -5.03
C ALA A 256 -7.48 -25.05 -6.17
N GLU A 257 -8.15 -26.17 -5.91
CA GLU A 257 -8.48 -27.17 -6.91
C GLU A 257 -9.99 -27.44 -6.94
N GLY A 258 -10.69 -26.88 -7.93
CA GLY A 258 -11.94 -27.47 -8.42
C GLY A 258 -13.26 -26.77 -8.09
N GLU A 259 -13.36 -25.45 -8.21
CA GLU A 259 -14.68 -24.79 -8.20
C GLU A 259 -14.97 -24.02 -9.48
N GLU A 260 -16.17 -24.26 -10.02
CA GLU A 260 -16.73 -23.62 -11.21
C GLU A 260 -16.93 -22.10 -10.97
N GLU A 261 -16.61 -21.30 -11.99
CA GLU A 261 -16.74 -19.84 -11.98
C GLU A 261 -18.21 -19.43 -11.68
N GLU A 262 -18.50 -18.95 -10.47
CA GLU A 262 -19.76 -18.22 -10.21
C GLU A 262 -19.65 -16.81 -10.82
N ASP A 263 -20.63 -16.49 -11.65
CA ASP A 263 -20.70 -15.27 -12.45
C ASP A 263 -20.98 -14.06 -11.52
N ASP A 264 -19.92 -13.34 -11.12
CA ASP A 264 -20.01 -12.18 -10.23
C ASP A 264 -20.85 -11.04 -10.85
N ALA A 265 -22.11 -10.96 -10.43
CA ALA A 265 -23.01 -9.85 -10.75
C ALA A 265 -22.46 -8.50 -10.20
N PRO A 266 -22.68 -7.37 -10.90
CA PRO A 266 -22.23 -6.07 -10.41
C PRO A 266 -22.88 -5.70 -9.06
N LEU A 267 -22.07 -5.17 -8.15
CA LEU A 267 -22.52 -4.58 -6.88
C LEU A 267 -23.58 -3.50 -7.15
N PRO A 268 -24.76 -3.54 -6.49
CA PRO A 268 -25.76 -2.49 -6.63
C PRO A 268 -25.23 -1.18 -6.05
N ALA A 269 -25.57 -0.06 -6.71
CA ALA A 269 -25.24 1.28 -6.24
C ALA A 269 -25.85 1.53 -4.84
N PRO A 270 -25.13 2.20 -3.92
CA PRO A 270 -25.64 2.41 -2.58
C PRO A 270 -26.88 3.31 -2.59
N GLY A 271 -28.01 2.74 -2.19
CA GLY A 271 -29.19 3.48 -1.75
C GLY A 271 -28.90 4.31 -0.51
N ARG A 272 -29.71 5.34 -0.29
CA ARG A 272 -29.63 6.26 0.88
C ARG A 272 -29.73 5.50 2.21
N PRO A 273 -29.19 6.05 3.31
CA PRO A 273 -29.06 5.32 4.57
C PRO A 273 -30.43 5.13 5.22
N GLU A 274 -30.87 3.88 5.28
CA GLU A 274 -31.86 3.42 6.26
C GLU A 274 -31.11 2.75 7.42
N ALA A 275 -31.60 2.99 8.63
CA ALA A 275 -30.96 2.71 9.90
C ALA A 275 -30.47 1.25 10.05
N GLN A 276 -29.36 1.08 10.79
CA GLN A 276 -28.73 -0.21 11.06
C GLN A 276 -29.72 -1.24 11.62
N GLN A 277 -30.00 -2.29 10.83
CA GLN A 277 -30.58 -3.53 11.33
C GLN A 277 -29.57 -4.69 11.19
N PRO A 278 -29.47 -5.59 12.19
CA PRO A 278 -28.61 -6.77 12.11
C PRO A 278 -29.09 -7.72 11.00
N LEU A 279 -28.15 -8.22 10.19
CA LEU A 279 -28.40 -9.17 9.10
C LEU A 279 -28.79 -10.55 9.65
N HIS A 280 -30.09 -10.83 9.72
CA HIS A 280 -30.61 -12.20 9.79
C HIS A 280 -30.57 -12.83 8.40
N ARG A 281 -29.93 -13.99 8.32
CA ARG A 281 -29.81 -14.82 7.11
C ARG A 281 -31.12 -15.59 6.91
N SER A 282 -31.87 -15.28 5.86
CA SER A 282 -32.97 -16.12 5.39
C SER A 282 -32.66 -16.59 3.97
N ALA A 283 -32.58 -17.91 3.83
CA ALA A 283 -32.64 -18.62 2.57
C ALA A 283 -34.09 -18.59 2.05
N ASP A 284 -34.31 -18.26 0.78
CA ASP A 284 -34.91 -19.19 -0.19
C ASP A 284 -35.18 -18.56 -1.58
N GLN A 285 -34.79 -19.33 -2.60
CA GLN A 285 -35.40 -19.60 -3.91
C GLN A 285 -35.69 -18.52 -4.97
N GLN A 286 -34.90 -18.65 -6.07
CA GLN A 286 -35.29 -18.84 -7.49
C GLN A 286 -36.21 -17.83 -8.21
N GLN A 287 -35.66 -17.15 -9.24
CA GLN A 287 -35.91 -17.41 -10.68
C GLN A 287 -35.26 -16.30 -11.55
N ALA A 288 -34.57 -16.71 -12.62
CA ALA A 288 -33.97 -15.81 -13.62
C ALA A 288 -34.80 -15.82 -14.93
N PRO A 289 -34.80 -14.70 -15.68
CA PRO A 289 -34.95 -14.76 -17.12
C PRO A 289 -33.69 -14.27 -17.86
N ALA A 290 -33.49 -14.85 -19.04
CA ALA A 290 -32.29 -14.81 -19.87
C ALA A 290 -32.13 -13.54 -20.72
N GLY A 291 -30.87 -13.26 -21.09
CA GLY A 291 -30.51 -12.74 -22.41
C GLY A 291 -30.10 -11.26 -22.51
N GLY A 292 -28.79 -10.99 -22.52
CA GLY A 292 -28.20 -9.72 -22.96
C GLY A 292 -26.70 -9.91 -23.29
N PRO A 293 -26.13 -9.21 -24.29
CA PRO A 293 -24.86 -9.59 -24.90
C PRO A 293 -23.65 -9.29 -23.99
N GLU A 294 -22.76 -10.27 -23.88
CA GLU A 294 -21.50 -10.24 -23.14
C GLU A 294 -20.60 -9.05 -23.53
N LYS A 295 -20.30 -8.19 -22.55
CA LYS A 295 -19.09 -7.37 -22.57
C LYS A 295 -18.02 -8.09 -21.76
N LYS A 296 -16.93 -8.51 -22.42
CA LYS A 296 -15.77 -9.17 -21.81
C LYS A 296 -15.27 -8.41 -20.57
N ARG A 297 -15.54 -8.97 -19.39
CA ARG A 297 -15.01 -8.54 -18.09
C ARG A 297 -13.65 -9.19 -17.84
N GLY A 298 -12.75 -8.49 -17.14
CA GLY A 298 -11.39 -8.94 -16.86
C GLY A 298 -11.37 -10.24 -16.06
N ARG A 299 -10.96 -11.32 -16.73
CA ARG A 299 -10.80 -12.67 -16.18
C ARG A 299 -9.90 -12.64 -14.95
N GLY A 300 -10.32 -13.24 -13.85
CA GLY A 300 -9.40 -13.61 -12.76
C GLY A 300 -8.30 -14.51 -13.32
N SER A 301 -7.08 -14.43 -12.76
CA SER A 301 -5.97 -15.25 -13.24
C SER A 301 -6.24 -16.72 -12.91
N THR A 302 -6.78 -17.47 -13.86
CA THR A 302 -6.87 -18.94 -13.87
C THR A 302 -5.60 -19.57 -14.45
N THR A 303 -4.63 -18.75 -14.84
CA THR A 303 -3.33 -19.18 -15.36
C THR A 303 -2.49 -19.77 -14.24
N ALA A 304 -2.03 -21.02 -14.43
CA ALA A 304 -1.06 -21.66 -13.55
C ALA A 304 0.16 -20.74 -13.37
N TRP A 305 0.48 -20.41 -12.12
CA TRP A 305 1.62 -19.57 -11.78
C TRP A 305 2.91 -20.38 -11.96
N PRO A 306 3.81 -20.00 -12.88
CA PRO A 306 5.08 -20.70 -13.05
C PRO A 306 5.88 -20.62 -11.75
N GLY A 307 6.23 -21.76 -11.14
CA GLY A 307 6.92 -21.82 -9.85
C GLY A 307 6.00 -21.82 -8.61
N GLY A 308 4.69 -21.95 -8.81
CA GLY A 308 3.66 -21.89 -7.77
C GLY A 308 3.13 -20.47 -7.56
N ASP A 309 1.90 -20.33 -7.08
CA ASP A 309 1.34 -18.99 -6.81
C ASP A 309 1.92 -18.45 -5.49
N PRO A 310 2.72 -17.36 -5.55
CA PRO A 310 3.37 -16.84 -4.35
C PRO A 310 2.36 -16.24 -3.38
N ASN A 311 1.16 -15.88 -3.83
CA ASN A 311 0.16 -15.29 -2.97
C ASN A 311 -0.70 -16.32 -2.24
N LEU A 312 -0.48 -17.63 -2.40
CA LEU A 312 -1.17 -18.65 -1.60
C LEU A 312 -0.94 -18.46 -0.09
N ARG A 313 0.21 -17.93 0.29
CA ARG A 313 0.48 -17.53 1.67
C ARG A 313 -0.32 -16.27 2.00
N GLY A 314 -1.41 -16.44 2.76
CA GLY A 314 -2.15 -15.35 3.38
C GLY A 314 -3.28 -14.74 2.54
N ARG A 315 -3.34 -14.92 1.21
CA ARG A 315 -4.39 -14.33 0.37
C ARG A 315 -5.80 -14.59 0.93
N GLY A 316 -6.50 -13.50 1.24
CA GLY A 316 -7.90 -13.53 1.68
C GLY A 316 -8.15 -14.31 2.98
N ARG A 317 -7.11 -14.62 3.76
CA ARG A 317 -7.25 -15.31 5.06
C ARG A 317 -7.45 -14.35 6.22
N THR A 318 -7.02 -13.11 6.04
CA THR A 318 -7.09 -12.08 7.07
C THR A 318 -7.51 -10.73 6.46
N VAL A 319 -8.01 -9.82 7.29
CA VAL A 319 -8.38 -8.47 6.84
C VAL A 319 -7.15 -7.74 6.31
N GLU A 320 -6.00 -7.91 6.97
CA GLU A 320 -4.71 -7.32 6.65
C GLU A 320 -4.25 -7.71 5.24
N THR A 321 -4.36 -8.99 4.89
CA THR A 321 -3.96 -9.46 3.56
C THR A 321 -4.85 -8.93 2.44
N HIS A 322 -6.12 -8.67 2.72
CA HIS A 322 -7.11 -8.22 1.74
C HIS A 322 -7.24 -6.69 1.66
N SER A 323 -7.03 -5.99 2.78
CA SER A 323 -7.28 -4.55 2.94
C SER A 323 -6.42 -3.71 2.01
N GLY A 324 -5.17 -4.13 1.76
CA GLY A 324 -4.25 -3.43 0.87
C GLY A 324 -4.82 -3.21 -0.52
N GLY A 325 -5.34 -4.28 -1.15
CA GLY A 325 -5.93 -4.20 -2.49
C GLY A 325 -7.18 -3.33 -2.53
N LEU A 326 -8.05 -3.44 -1.52
CA LEU A 326 -9.25 -2.60 -1.40
C LEU A 326 -8.92 -1.13 -1.19
N ALA A 327 -7.95 -0.82 -0.32
CA ALA A 327 -7.49 0.53 -0.04
C ALA A 327 -6.90 1.18 -1.29
N LEU A 328 -6.09 0.45 -2.06
CA LEU A 328 -5.55 0.88 -3.34
C LEU A 328 -6.64 1.13 -4.38
N LEU A 329 -7.60 0.21 -4.55
CA LEU A 329 -8.72 0.41 -5.47
C LEU A 329 -9.54 1.65 -5.10
N ARG A 330 -9.78 1.86 -3.80
CA ARG A 330 -10.44 3.08 -3.31
C ARG A 330 -9.61 4.33 -3.62
N ALA A 331 -8.30 4.29 -3.40
CA ALA A 331 -7.41 5.41 -3.71
C ALA A 331 -7.44 5.73 -5.21
N TYR A 332 -7.28 4.72 -6.06
CA TYR A 332 -7.36 4.87 -7.52
C TYR A 332 -8.70 5.45 -7.96
N TRP A 333 -9.81 4.97 -7.41
CA TRP A 333 -11.15 5.50 -7.72
C TRP A 333 -11.32 6.95 -7.24
N LYS A 334 -10.98 7.24 -5.97
CA LYS A 334 -11.21 8.56 -5.36
C LYS A 334 -10.26 9.63 -5.87
N ILE A 335 -9.04 9.29 -6.23
CA ILE A 335 -8.05 10.23 -6.75
C ILE A 335 -8.14 10.29 -8.28
N GLY A 336 -8.21 9.13 -8.93
CA GLY A 336 -8.16 9.03 -10.40
C GLY A 336 -9.41 9.49 -11.16
N GLN A 337 -10.59 9.49 -10.53
CA GLN A 337 -11.82 10.04 -11.15
C GLN A 337 -12.01 11.54 -10.95
N ARG A 338 -11.11 12.19 -10.20
CA ARG A 338 -11.22 13.62 -9.87
C ARG A 338 -10.34 14.51 -10.76
N ALA A 339 -9.68 13.93 -11.77
CA ALA A 339 -9.04 14.72 -12.82
C ALA A 339 -10.15 15.43 -13.64
N PRO A 340 -10.00 16.74 -13.92
CA PRO A 340 -11.02 17.55 -14.60
C PRO A 340 -11.38 17.04 -16.00
#